data_AF-A0A1C4WDW2-F1
#
_entry.id   AF-A0A1C4WDW2-F1
#
_cell.length_a   1.000
_cell.length_b   1.000
_cell.length_c   1.000
_cell.angle_alpha   90.00
_cell.angle_beta   90.00
_cell.angle_gamma   90.00
#
_symmetry.space_group_name_H-M   'P 1'
#
loop_
_entity.id
_entity.type
_entity.pdbx_description
1 polymer ?
#
loop_
_entity_poly.entity_id
_entity_poly.type
_entity_poly.pdbx_seq_one_letter_code
_entity_poly.pdbx_strand_id
1 'polypeptide(L)' 'MHGRPATLHLEQLWIRNVTITTGLVDTHSTPKLLDMLVAGQLDTGHLVTHRFGLDQIVEAYDVFARPAETGALKVVLTRG' A
#
# COMPACT_ATOMS: atom_id res chain seq x y z
N MET A 1 -0.19 0.39 10.48
CA MET A 1 0.95 -0.55 10.36
C MET A 1 2.24 0.22 10.65
N HIS A 2 3.25 -0.43 11.27
CA HIS A 2 4.49 0.14 11.84
C HIS A 2 4.41 0.76 13.26
N GLY A 3 3.53 0.25 14.14
CA GLY A 3 3.38 0.77 15.50
C GLY A 3 4.19 0.06 16.59
N ARG A 4 4.92 -1.01 16.25
CA ARG A 4 5.68 -1.81 17.23
C ARG A 4 7.07 -2.16 16.69
N PRO A 5 8.08 -2.32 17.56
CA PRO A 5 9.39 -2.81 17.17
C PRO A 5 9.31 -4.17 16.49
N ALA A 6 10.28 -4.45 15.62
CA ALA A 6 10.51 -5.78 15.05
C ALA A 6 11.86 -6.31 15.55
N THR A 7 11.89 -7.58 15.97
CA THR A 7 13.13 -8.25 16.40
C THR A 7 13.88 -8.80 15.21
N LEU A 8 15.20 -8.59 15.18
CA LEU A 8 16.09 -9.12 14.15
C LEU A 8 16.95 -10.26 14.73
N HIS A 9 16.76 -11.48 14.23
CA HIS A 9 17.43 -12.70 14.69
C HIS A 9 18.84 -12.88 14.09
N LEU A 10 19.79 -12.07 14.56
CA LEU A 10 21.16 -12.07 14.04
C LEU A 10 21.87 -13.42 14.19
N GLU A 11 21.53 -14.21 15.22
CA GLU A 11 22.06 -15.56 15.43
C GLU A 11 21.75 -16.52 14.27
N GLN A 12 20.70 -16.23 13.49
CA GLN A 12 20.32 -17.00 12.29
C GLN A 12 20.74 -16.32 10.99
N LEU A 13 20.79 -14.98 10.99
CA LEU A 13 20.99 -14.16 9.79
C LEU A 13 22.46 -13.92 9.45
N TRP A 14 23.38 -13.99 10.42
CA TRP A 14 24.79 -13.62 10.22
C TRP A 14 25.48 -14.40 9.10
N ILE A 15 25.19 -15.70 8.93
CA ILE A 15 25.81 -16.56 7.92
C ILE A 15 25.13 -16.47 6.55
N ARG A 16 24.00 -15.78 6.45
CA ARG A 16 23.15 -15.74 5.25
C ARG A 16 23.43 -14.56 4.33
N ASN A 17 24.38 -13.68 4.70
CA ASN A 17 24.75 -12.48 3.93
C ASN A 17 23.53 -11.61 3.54
N VAL A 18 22.61 -11.40 4.48
CA VAL A 18 21.40 -10.61 4.21
C VAL A 18 21.72 -9.12 4.12
N THR A 19 21.04 -8.42 3.20
CA THR A 19 21.05 -6.95 3.12
C THR A 19 19.74 -6.40 3.67
N ILE A 20 19.80 -5.38 4.52
CA ILE A 20 18.62 -4.68 5.06
C ILE A 20 18.60 -3.27 4.48
N THR A 21 17.53 -2.94 3.76
CA THR A 21 17.33 -1.61 3.17
C THR A 21 16.08 -0.99 3.76
N THR A 22 16.18 0.25 4.22
CA THR A 22 15.05 1.08 4.61
C THR A 22 14.93 2.24 3.63
N GLY A 23 13.75 2.84 3.53
CA GLY A 23 13.53 3.98 2.64
C GLY A 23 12.15 4.59 2.86
N LEU A 24 12.10 5.90 2.70
CA LEU A 24 10.85 6.63 2.50
C LEU A 24 10.67 6.84 0.99
N VAL A 25 9.43 6.78 0.52
CA VAL A 25 9.13 7.05 -0.89
C VAL A 25 9.57 8.47 -1.27
N ASP A 26 10.37 8.60 -2.34
CA ASP A 26 10.86 9.87 -2.89
C ASP A 26 10.06 10.35 -4.11
N THR A 27 9.17 9.50 -4.64
CA THR A 27 8.32 9.73 -5.81
C THR A 27 9.08 9.94 -7.14
N HIS A 28 10.39 9.74 -7.20
CA HIS A 28 11.18 10.03 -8.41
C HIS A 28 10.75 9.20 -9.63
N SER A 29 10.27 7.97 -9.40
CA SER A 29 9.84 7.05 -10.44
C SER A 29 8.42 7.30 -10.95
N THR A 30 7.71 8.29 -10.41
CA THR A 30 6.30 8.55 -10.75
C THR A 30 6.08 8.78 -12.26
N PRO A 31 6.89 9.59 -12.98
CA PRO A 31 6.71 9.77 -14.42
C PRO A 31 6.79 8.44 -15.19
N LYS A 32 7.77 7.60 -14.85
CA LYS A 32 7.93 6.29 -15.49
C LYS A 32 6.76 5.35 -15.22
N LEU A 33 6.24 5.35 -13.98
CA LEU A 33 5.07 4.55 -13.61
C LEU A 33 3.81 5.01 -14.38
N LEU A 34 3.64 6.31 -14.61
CA LEU A 34 2.55 6.83 -15.43
C LEU A 34 2.70 6.42 -16.89
N ASP A 35 3.91 6.49 -17.47
CA ASP A 35 4.15 6.02 -18.84
C ASP A 35 3.79 4.54 -19.00
N MET A 36 4.18 3.70 -18.03
CA MET A 36 3.86 2.27 -18.03
C MET A 36 2.36 2.01 -17.88
N LEU A 37 1.65 2.81 -17.07
CA LEU A 37 0.20 2.74 -16.93
C LEU A 37 -0.50 3.07 -18.26
N VAL A 38 -0.13 4.18 -18.91
CA VAL A 38 -0.70 4.59 -20.20
C VAL A 38 -0.40 3.55 -21.28
N ALA A 39 0.79 2.94 -21.26
CA ALA A 39 1.17 1.88 -22.17
C ALA A 39 0.50 0.51 -21.88
N GLY A 40 -0.36 0.42 -20.86
CA GLY A 40 -1.05 -0.82 -20.49
C GLY A 40 -0.13 -1.89 -19.87
N GLN A 41 1.08 -1.50 -19.42
CA GLN A 41 2.05 -2.39 -18.80
C GLN A 41 1.82 -2.59 -17.31
N LEU A 42 0.96 -1.76 -16.70
CA LEU A 42 0.53 -1.85 -15.31
C LEU A 42 -0.99 -1.94 -15.26
N ASP A 43 -1.51 -3.07 -14.83
CA ASP A 43 -2.93 -3.20 -14.46
C ASP A 43 -3.11 -2.80 -13.00
N THR A 44 -3.61 -1.58 -12.79
CA THR A 44 -3.92 -1.05 -11.45
C THR A 44 -5.40 -1.16 -11.09
N GLY A 45 -6.26 -1.66 -12.00
CA GLY A 45 -7.71 -1.63 -11.83
C GLY A 45 -8.17 -2.38 -10.58
N HIS A 46 -7.49 -3.48 -10.26
CA HIS A 46 -7.78 -4.34 -9.11
C HIS A 46 -7.31 -3.76 -7.76
N LEU A 47 -6.50 -2.71 -7.75
CA LEU A 47 -6.00 -2.14 -6.49
C LEU A 47 -7.12 -1.46 -5.69
N VAL A 48 -8.07 -0.83 -6.39
CA VAL A 48 -9.24 -0.19 -5.77
C VAL A 48 -10.29 -1.25 -5.47
N THR A 49 -10.38 -1.67 -4.20
CA THR A 49 -11.35 -2.69 -3.79
C THR A 49 -12.65 -2.12 -3.28
N HIS A 50 -12.65 -0.87 -2.80
CA HIS A 50 -13.86 -0.20 -2.29
C HIS A 50 -13.96 1.24 -2.78
N ARG A 51 -15.19 1.71 -2.93
CA ARG A 51 -15.53 3.08 -3.35
C ARG A 51 -16.64 3.61 -2.47
N PHE A 52 -16.49 4.85 -2.01
CA PHE A 52 -17.49 5.53 -1.18
C PHE A 52 -17.67 6.97 -1.67
N GLY A 53 -18.83 7.56 -1.37
CA GLY A 53 -19.00 9.01 -1.43
C GLY A 53 -18.12 9.71 -0.38
N LEU A 54 -17.70 10.94 -0.65
CA LEU A 54 -16.95 11.74 0.33
C LEU A 54 -17.74 11.99 1.63
N ASP A 55 -19.07 12.04 1.53
CA ASP A 55 -20.01 12.11 2.66
C ASP A 55 -20.01 10.84 3.54
N GLN A 56 -19.52 9.71 3.01
CA GLN A 56 -19.37 8.45 3.72
C GLN A 56 -17.94 8.24 4.26
N ILE A 57 -17.15 9.30 4.41
CA ILE A 57 -15.73 9.19 4.81
C ILE A 57 -15.52 8.39 6.10
N VAL A 58 -16.42 8.50 7.07
CA VAL A 58 -16.32 7.75 8.33
C VAL A 58 -16.42 6.24 8.10
N GLU A 59 -17.38 5.81 7.27
CA GLU A 59 -17.56 4.41 6.87
C GLU A 59 -16.35 3.91 6.08
N ALA A 60 -15.85 4.73 5.14
CA ALA A 60 -14.67 4.39 4.35
C ALA A 60 -13.42 4.14 5.21
N TYR A 61 -13.23 4.93 6.27
CA TYR A 61 -12.14 4.74 7.23
C TYR A 61 -12.30 3.48 8.07
N ASP A 62 -13.51 3.18 8.55
CA ASP A 62 -13.80 1.96 9.29
C ASP A 62 -13.51 0.70 8.45
N VAL A 63 -13.94 0.72 7.19
CA VAL A 63 -13.67 -0.36 6.24
C VAL A 63 -12.17 -0.54 5.99
N PHE A 64 -11.43 0.56 5.82
CA PHE A 64 -9.98 0.51 5.60
C PHE A 64 -9.18 0.13 6.86
N ALA A 65 -9.72 0.39 8.06
CA ALA A 65 -9.07 0.06 9.32
C ALA A 65 -9.05 -1.45 9.63
N ARG A 66 -9.95 -2.23 9.01
CA ARG A 66 -10.13 -3.67 9.24
C ARG A 66 -9.90 -4.51 7.98
N PRO A 67 -8.74 -4.37 7.29
CA PRO A 67 -8.53 -4.95 5.97
C PRO A 67 -8.59 -6.49 5.95
N ALA A 68 -8.30 -7.15 7.07
CA ALA A 68 -8.41 -8.61 7.21
C ALA A 68 -9.87 -9.11 7.18
N GLU A 69 -10.82 -8.28 7.63
CA GLU A 69 -12.26 -8.60 7.62
C GLU A 69 -12.93 -8.12 6.32
N THR A 70 -12.54 -6.94 5.84
CA THR A 70 -13.22 -6.26 4.74
C THR A 70 -12.61 -6.55 3.37
N GLY A 71 -11.38 -7.07 3.31
CA GLY A 71 -10.64 -7.20 2.04
C GLY A 71 -10.23 -5.84 1.45
N ALA A 72 -10.23 -4.77 2.25
CA ALA A 72 -9.81 -3.44 1.79
C ALA A 72 -8.32 -3.42 1.44
N LEU A 73 -7.99 -2.93 0.23
CA LEU A 73 -6.62 -2.72 -0.25
C LEU A 73 -6.39 -1.23 -0.56
N LYS A 74 -7.17 -0.67 -1.49
CA LYS A 74 -7.26 0.77 -1.72
C LYS A 74 -8.73 1.17 -1.73
N VAL A 75 -9.04 2.22 -0.96
CA VAL A 75 -10.37 2.85 -0.93
C VAL A 75 -10.30 4.16 -1.70
N VAL A 76 -11.27 4.39 -2.59
CA VAL A 76 -11.42 5.65 -3.33
C VAL A 76 -12.64 6.40 -2.79
N LEU A 77 -12.44 7.69 -2.51
CA LEU A 77 -13.52 8.62 -2.20
C LEU A 77 -13.80 9.49 -3.41
N THR A 78 -15.07 9.62 -3.78
CA THR A 78 -15.51 10.51 -4.86
C THR A 78 -16.46 11.57 -4.31
N ARG A 79 -16.29 12.83 -4.76
CA ARG A 79 -17.37 13.81 -4.62
C ARG A 79 -18.47 13.44 -5.61
N GLY A 80 -19.71 13.35 -5.11
CA GLY A 80 -20.90 13.43 -5.97
C GLY A 80 -21.03 14.80 -6.59
#